data_AF-A0A8T2T1L4-F1
#
_entry.id   AF-A0A8T2T1L4-F1
#
_cell.length_a   1.000
_cell.length_b   1.000
_cell.length_c   1.000
_cell.angle_alpha   90.00
_cell.angle_beta   90.00
_cell.angle_gamma   90.00
#
_symmetry.space_group_name_H-M   'P 1'
#
loop_
_entity.id
_entity.type
_entity.pdbx_description
1 polymer ?
#
loop_
_entity_poly.entity_id
_entity_poly.type
_entity_poly.pdbx_seq_one_letter_code
_entity_poly.pdbx_strand_id
1 'polypeptide(L)'
;MGCASGPNCWTNMQFIIDCVKKHRRRGIITAGERRSAAEVYDSPIQYFFCDLPLNHFNDLLSEKEKYMGGREDCFVAAVAGNIHGRLFPPSSVQMVFSSTTLHWLSEGILTHSQLEMFNIPWHLPTVVELESTIKRVPNLKIQHLDEVDVNAGDNYSKQWSHNPVEVSQRLTNFYKSISWNLVENHVGSIRCESIFSRFNKLLERHLPSQFTWDPYWIYPWSHYAKVEIIKKL
;
A
#
# COMPACT_ATOMS: atom_id res chain seq x y z
N MET A 1 1.37 4.89 5.51
CA MET A 1 0.11 5.59 5.18
C MET A 1 -0.75 4.61 4.39
N GLY A 2 -1.90 4.22 4.95
CA GLY A 2 -2.67 3.05 4.51
C GLY A 2 -1.95 1.77 4.88
N CYS A 3 -2.02 1.37 6.14
CA CYS A 3 -1.37 0.14 6.61
C CYS A 3 -2.23 -1.12 6.41
N ALA A 4 -3.55 -1.00 6.29
CA ALA A 4 -4.50 -2.10 6.47
C ALA A 4 -4.23 -2.84 7.80
N SER A 5 -4.49 -4.15 7.84
CA SER A 5 -4.38 -4.96 9.06
C SER A 5 -3.70 -6.33 8.87
N GLY A 6 -3.18 -6.62 7.66
CA GLY A 6 -2.59 -7.92 7.34
C GLY A 6 -1.06 -7.97 7.49
N PRO A 7 -0.42 -9.16 7.32
CA PRO A 7 1.02 -9.36 7.50
C PRO A 7 1.93 -8.38 6.75
N ASN A 8 1.48 -7.90 5.58
CA ASN A 8 2.25 -6.96 4.75
C ASN A 8 2.65 -5.68 5.50
N CYS A 9 1.81 -5.18 6.41
CA CYS A 9 2.13 -3.95 7.14
C CYS A 9 3.30 -4.15 8.11
N TRP A 10 3.35 -5.30 8.79
CA TRP A 10 4.42 -5.68 9.68
C TRP A 10 5.71 -5.98 8.92
N THR A 11 5.64 -6.70 7.80
CA THR A 11 6.79 -6.97 6.94
C THR A 11 7.38 -5.68 6.36
N ASN A 12 6.53 -4.75 5.90
CA ASN A 12 6.97 -3.43 5.43
C ASN A 12 7.65 -2.64 6.56
N MET A 13 7.05 -2.63 7.75
CA MET A 13 7.62 -1.97 8.91
C MET A 13 9.02 -2.52 9.24
N GLN A 14 9.16 -3.85 9.35
CA GLN A 14 10.44 -4.50 9.65
C GLN A 14 11.51 -4.11 8.61
N PHE A 15 11.18 -4.22 7.32
CA PHE A 15 12.07 -3.83 6.23
C PHE A 15 12.51 -2.37 6.33
N ILE A 16 11.56 -1.44 6.53
CA ILE A 16 11.85 0.00 6.64
C ILE A 16 12.76 0.28 7.83
N ILE A 17 12.47 -0.29 9.01
CA ILE A 17 13.29 -0.11 10.20
C ILE A 17 14.71 -0.62 9.96
N ASP A 18 14.85 -1.80 9.36
CA ASP A 18 16.16 -2.39 9.09
C ASP A 18 16.95 -1.54 8.07
N CYS A 19 16.28 -1.00 7.05
CA CYS A 19 16.87 -0.03 6.11
C CYS A 19 17.34 1.25 6.81
N VAL A 20 16.50 1.84 7.68
CA VAL A 20 16.83 3.06 8.42
C VAL A 20 18.04 2.82 9.33
N LYS A 21 18.07 1.72 10.08
CA LYS A 21 19.20 1.35 10.95
C LYS A 21 20.47 1.13 10.14
N LYS A 22 20.39 0.43 9.01
CA LYS A 22 21.52 0.21 8.11
C LYS A 22 22.03 1.53 7.53
N HIS A 23 21.15 2.45 7.16
CA HIS A 23 21.52 3.78 6.68
C HIS A 23 22.22 4.61 7.77
N ARG A 24 21.65 4.66 8.98
CA ARG A 24 22.27 5.30 10.15
C ARG A 24 23.70 4.78 10.34
N ARG A 25 23.90 3.46 10.38
CA ARG A 25 25.23 2.85 10.53
C ARG A 25 26.24 3.25 9.45
N ARG A 26 25.79 3.39 8.19
CA ARG A 26 26.68 3.75 7.07
C ARG A 26 27.11 5.22 7.11
N GLY A 27 26.23 6.14 7.46
CA GLY A 27 26.52 7.58 7.48
C GLY A 27 27.66 7.98 8.43
N ILE A 28 27.87 7.21 9.50
CA ILE A 28 28.99 7.45 10.43
C ILE A 28 30.34 7.01 9.85
N ILE A 29 30.40 5.89 9.12
CA ILE A 29 31.65 5.44 8.48
C ILE A 29 32.20 6.55 7.58
N THR A 30 31.31 7.27 6.91
CA THR A 30 31.66 8.38 6.00
C THR A 30 31.94 9.71 6.70
N ALA A 31 31.35 9.99 7.87
CA ALA A 31 31.48 11.28 8.54
C ALA A 31 32.70 11.40 9.47
N GLY A 32 33.29 10.28 9.92
CA GLY A 32 34.48 10.30 10.79
C GLY A 32 34.28 11.00 12.15
N GLU A 33 33.03 11.32 12.54
CA GLU A 33 32.74 12.15 13.70
C GLU A 33 32.68 11.34 15.02
N ARG A 34 33.40 11.86 16.01
CA ARG A 34 33.47 11.43 17.43
C ARG A 34 32.21 11.82 18.23
N ARG A 35 31.00 11.58 17.73
CA ARG A 35 29.85 11.45 18.64
C ARG A 35 29.93 10.06 19.27
N SER A 36 29.59 9.91 20.55
CA SER A 36 29.54 8.58 21.16
C SER A 36 28.65 7.73 20.26
N ALA A 37 29.21 6.68 19.65
CA ALA A 37 28.50 5.86 18.67
C ALA A 37 27.31 5.09 19.29
N ALA A 38 27.03 5.30 20.58
CA ALA A 38 25.93 4.68 21.32
C ALA A 38 24.67 5.59 21.36
N GLU A 39 24.79 6.90 21.61
CA GLU A 39 23.60 7.75 21.89
C GLU A 39 22.71 8.04 20.67
N VAL A 40 23.29 8.17 19.47
CA VAL A 40 22.52 8.45 18.23
C VAL A 40 22.01 7.16 17.57
N TYR A 41 22.65 6.02 17.85
CA TYR A 41 22.42 4.75 17.17
C TYR A 41 21.32 3.90 17.79
N ASP A 42 21.24 3.90 19.11
CA ASP A 42 20.20 3.18 19.86
C ASP A 42 18.96 4.06 20.11
N SER A 43 18.91 5.25 19.49
CA SER A 43 17.72 6.10 19.54
C SER A 43 16.53 5.33 18.95
N PRO A 44 15.52 5.02 19.79
CA PRO A 44 14.44 4.14 19.41
C PRO A 44 13.65 4.73 18.25
N ILE A 45 13.21 3.87 17.34
CA ILE A 45 12.39 4.28 16.20
C ILE A 45 10.92 4.27 16.62
N GLN A 46 10.21 5.37 16.44
CA GLN A 46 8.76 5.39 16.57
C GLN A 46 8.14 5.18 15.19
N TYR A 47 7.38 4.11 15.03
CA TYR A 47 6.68 3.75 13.80
C TYR A 47 5.17 3.88 13.98
N PHE A 48 4.51 4.54 13.03
CA PHE A 48 3.08 4.79 13.07
C PHE A 48 2.36 4.02 11.95
N PHE A 49 1.50 3.08 12.35
CA PHE A 49 0.52 2.44 11.47
C PHE A 49 -0.65 3.40 11.25
N CYS A 50 -0.71 4.02 10.07
CA CYS A 50 -1.72 5.03 9.76
C CYS A 50 -2.74 4.47 8.77
N ASP A 51 -4.03 4.54 9.10
CA ASP A 51 -5.15 4.15 8.23
C ASP A 51 -6.45 4.83 8.67
N LEU A 52 -7.53 4.62 7.91
CA LEU A 52 -8.86 5.11 8.24
C LEU A 52 -9.32 4.60 9.61
N PRO A 53 -10.18 5.35 10.33
CA PRO A 53 -10.71 4.93 11.64
C PRO A 53 -11.45 3.58 11.65
N LEU A 54 -11.94 3.14 10.49
CA LEU A 54 -12.64 1.84 10.33
C LEU A 54 -11.68 0.65 10.15
N ASN A 55 -10.37 0.88 10.10
CA ASN A 55 -9.39 -0.20 10.00
C ASN A 55 -9.36 -1.04 11.29
N HIS A 56 -8.98 -2.32 11.16
CA HIS A 56 -8.96 -3.26 12.28
C HIS A 56 -7.65 -3.14 13.09
N PHE A 57 -7.41 -1.98 13.70
CA PHE A 57 -6.20 -1.73 14.49
C PHE A 57 -6.05 -2.68 15.69
N ASN A 58 -7.16 -3.17 16.26
CA ASN A 58 -7.12 -4.14 17.36
C ASN A 58 -6.48 -5.46 16.90
N ASP A 59 -6.93 -5.99 15.76
CA ASP A 59 -6.37 -7.22 15.18
C ASP A 59 -4.90 -7.00 14.84
N LEU A 60 -4.58 -5.87 14.20
CA LEU A 60 -3.22 -5.49 13.86
C LEU A 60 -2.30 -5.50 15.09
N LEU A 61 -2.68 -4.78 16.15
CA LEU A 61 -1.85 -4.61 17.35
C LEU A 61 -1.82 -5.87 18.23
N SER A 62 -2.82 -6.75 18.12
CA SER A 62 -2.79 -8.06 18.80
C SER A 62 -1.65 -8.95 18.31
N GLU A 63 -1.22 -8.80 17.05
CA GLU A 63 -0.09 -9.52 16.47
C GLU A 63 1.27 -8.87 16.75
N LYS A 64 1.33 -7.77 17.53
CA LYS A 64 2.57 -7.03 17.80
C LYS A 64 3.70 -7.94 18.28
N GLU A 65 3.45 -8.79 19.27
CA GLU A 65 4.51 -9.63 19.86
C GLU A 65 5.07 -10.66 18.87
N LYS A 66 4.23 -11.19 17.97
CA LYS A 66 4.63 -12.11 16.89
C LYS A 66 5.66 -11.47 15.95
N TYR A 67 5.51 -10.19 15.61
CA TYR A 67 6.37 -9.50 14.65
C TYR A 67 7.50 -8.69 15.30
N MET A 68 7.30 -8.23 16.53
CA MET A 68 8.29 -7.44 17.26
C MET A 68 9.28 -8.33 18.01
N GLY A 69 8.87 -9.52 18.50
CA GLY A 69 9.77 -10.49 19.11
C GLY A 69 10.64 -9.93 20.24
N GLY A 70 10.10 -9.03 21.06
CA GLY A 70 10.86 -8.35 22.13
C GLY A 70 11.78 -7.21 21.66
N ARG A 71 11.61 -6.69 20.44
CA ARG A 71 12.37 -5.53 19.93
C ARG A 71 12.10 -4.28 20.79
N GLU A 72 13.11 -3.87 21.57
CA GLU A 72 13.05 -2.68 22.43
C GLU A 72 13.46 -1.38 21.72
N ASP A 73 14.14 -1.50 20.58
CA ASP A 73 14.65 -0.36 19.80
C ASP A 73 13.62 0.23 18.82
N CYS A 74 12.35 -0.21 18.92
CA CYS A 74 11.26 0.29 18.11
C CYS A 74 9.94 0.31 18.89
N PHE A 75 9.28 1.47 18.88
CA PHE A 75 7.94 1.66 19.40
C PHE A 75 6.94 1.74 18.24
N VAL A 76 5.79 1.11 18.40
CA VAL A 76 4.73 1.11 17.39
C VAL A 76 3.47 1.75 17.95
N ALA A 77 2.78 2.53 17.13
CA ALA A 77 1.49 3.11 17.47
C ALA A 77 0.56 3.08 16.25
N ALA A 78 -0.74 3.01 16.49
CA ALA A 78 -1.76 3.17 15.47
C ALA A 78 -2.24 4.62 15.43
N VAL A 79 -2.47 5.15 14.23
CA VAL A 79 -3.02 6.49 13.99
C VAL A 79 -4.23 6.35 13.07
N ALA A 80 -5.41 6.48 13.67
CA ALA A 80 -6.68 6.48 12.95
C ALA A 80 -6.95 7.86 12.32
N GLY A 81 -7.11 7.92 11.01
CA GLY A 81 -7.49 9.15 10.30
C GLY A 81 -7.37 9.05 8.78
N ASN A 82 -7.93 10.05 8.09
CA ASN A 82 -7.82 10.14 6.64
C ASN A 82 -6.42 10.59 6.22
N ILE A 83 -5.73 9.78 5.42
CA ILE A 83 -4.37 10.05 4.93
C ILE A 83 -4.28 11.23 3.96
N HIS A 84 -5.42 11.68 3.40
CA HIS A 84 -5.53 12.91 2.60
C HIS A 84 -5.65 14.16 3.47
N GLY A 85 -5.86 13.99 4.79
CA GLY A 85 -5.88 15.05 5.78
C GLY A 85 -4.60 15.13 6.62
N ARG A 86 -4.61 16.00 7.63
CA ARG A 86 -3.50 16.14 8.58
C ARG A 86 -3.61 15.08 9.68
N LEU A 87 -2.61 14.20 9.78
CA LEU A 87 -2.49 13.22 10.88
C LEU A 87 -1.47 13.61 11.96
N PHE A 88 -0.48 14.42 11.60
CA PHE A 88 0.65 14.75 12.48
C PHE A 88 0.86 16.27 12.60
N PRO A 89 1.38 16.74 13.74
CA PRO A 89 1.88 18.10 13.88
C PRO A 89 2.92 18.44 12.80
N PRO A 90 3.11 19.74 12.47
CA PRO A 90 4.17 20.16 11.58
C PRO A 90 5.55 19.71 12.08
N SER A 91 6.40 19.23 11.17
CA SER A 91 7.81 18.87 11.44
C SER A 91 8.03 17.79 12.51
N SER A 92 7.04 16.93 12.79
CA SER A 92 7.17 15.85 13.78
C SER A 92 7.48 14.46 13.18
N VAL A 93 7.49 14.32 11.85
CA VAL A 93 7.72 13.04 11.15
C VAL A 93 8.91 13.18 10.21
N GLN A 94 9.88 12.25 10.33
CA GLN A 94 11.11 12.26 9.53
C GLN A 94 10.98 11.51 8.21
N MET A 95 10.17 10.45 8.16
CA MET A 95 9.98 9.61 6.97
C MET A 95 8.52 9.18 6.86
N VAL A 96 8.01 9.17 5.62
CA VAL A 96 6.66 8.68 5.31
C VAL A 96 6.78 7.59 4.25
N PHE A 97 6.09 6.48 4.47
CA PHE A 97 5.98 5.39 3.50
C PHE A 97 4.51 5.13 3.18
N SER A 98 4.20 4.91 1.91
CA SER A 98 2.88 4.57 1.40
C SER A 98 3.04 3.57 0.27
N SER A 99 2.24 2.50 0.27
CA SER A 99 2.22 1.51 -0.81
C SER A 99 0.77 1.16 -1.10
N THR A 100 0.37 1.17 -2.37
CA THR A 100 -0.97 0.79 -2.82
C THR A 100 -2.13 1.49 -2.09
N THR A 101 -1.97 2.77 -1.71
CA THR A 101 -3.03 3.53 -1.00
C THR A 101 -3.44 4.82 -1.73
N LEU A 102 -2.50 5.52 -2.35
CA LEU A 102 -2.72 6.88 -2.88
C LEU A 102 -3.73 6.97 -4.04
N HIS A 103 -4.08 5.83 -4.64
CA HIS A 103 -5.08 5.76 -5.70
C HIS A 103 -6.51 5.84 -5.20
N TRP A 104 -6.74 5.60 -3.91
CA TRP A 104 -8.04 5.78 -3.29
C TRP A 104 -8.35 7.26 -3.17
N LEU A 105 -9.39 7.72 -3.86
CA LEU A 105 -9.83 9.11 -3.83
C LEU A 105 -10.56 9.43 -2.51
N SER A 106 -10.38 10.67 -2.01
CA SER A 106 -11.00 11.12 -0.76
C SER A 106 -12.51 11.37 -0.89
N GLU A 107 -12.97 11.78 -2.07
CA GLU A 107 -14.37 12.08 -2.38
C GLU A 107 -14.65 11.76 -3.85
N GLY A 108 -15.82 11.20 -4.14
CA GLY A 108 -16.36 11.14 -5.50
C GLY A 108 -17.33 12.30 -5.70
N ILE A 109 -17.03 13.23 -6.62
CA ILE A 109 -18.03 14.19 -7.11
C ILE A 109 -18.98 13.41 -8.03
N LEU A 110 -19.96 12.72 -7.46
CA LEU A 110 -20.93 11.92 -8.21
C LEU A 110 -22.28 12.66 -8.24
N THR A 111 -22.82 12.84 -9.44
CA THR A 111 -24.21 13.25 -9.65
C THR A 111 -25.19 12.15 -9.22
N HIS A 112 -26.47 12.48 -9.03
CA HIS A 112 -27.51 11.49 -8.68
C HIS A 112 -27.56 10.29 -9.66
N SER A 113 -27.35 10.51 -10.95
CA SER A 113 -27.26 9.43 -11.95
C SER A 113 -25.99 8.60 -11.85
N GLN A 114 -24.87 9.18 -11.38
CA GLN A 114 -23.62 8.45 -11.15
C GLN A 114 -23.61 7.70 -9.81
N LEU A 115 -24.51 8.03 -8.87
CA LEU A 115 -24.77 7.22 -7.68
C LEU A 115 -25.49 5.91 -8.02
N GLU A 116 -26.31 5.90 -9.09
CA GLU A 116 -26.98 4.70 -9.57
C GLU A 116 -26.02 3.73 -10.30
N MET A 117 -24.84 4.20 -10.72
CA MET A 117 -23.77 3.37 -11.25
C MET A 117 -22.71 3.12 -10.18
N PHE A 118 -22.43 1.85 -9.85
CA PHE A 118 -21.35 1.50 -8.93
C PHE A 118 -19.99 1.95 -9.49
N ASN A 119 -19.43 3.02 -8.93
CA ASN A 119 -18.10 3.54 -9.27
C ASN A 119 -17.11 3.15 -8.18
N ILE A 120 -15.96 2.58 -8.58
CA ILE A 120 -14.83 2.38 -7.68
C ILE A 120 -14.05 3.71 -7.63
N PRO A 121 -13.84 4.31 -6.44
CA PRO A 121 -13.20 5.62 -6.32
C PRO A 121 -11.67 5.52 -6.46
N TRP A 122 -11.22 4.99 -7.59
CA TRP A 122 -9.81 4.81 -7.93
C TRP A 122 -9.40 5.82 -8.99
N HIS A 123 -8.21 6.39 -8.79
CA HIS A 123 -7.47 7.08 -9.82
C HIS A 123 -6.09 6.45 -9.95
N LEU A 124 -5.75 6.01 -11.17
CA LEU A 124 -4.45 5.41 -11.48
C LEU A 124 -3.65 6.42 -12.29
N PRO A 125 -2.86 7.30 -11.64
CA PRO A 125 -2.14 8.35 -12.34
C PRO A 125 -1.01 7.76 -13.17
N THR A 126 -0.75 8.37 -14.33
CA THR A 126 0.47 8.10 -15.09
C THR A 126 1.69 8.69 -14.40
N VAL A 127 2.90 8.22 -14.73
CA VAL A 127 4.16 8.81 -14.24
C VAL A 127 4.25 10.31 -14.57
N VAL A 128 3.81 10.70 -15.76
CA VAL A 128 3.77 12.11 -16.21
C VAL A 128 2.81 12.94 -15.33
N GLU A 129 1.62 12.41 -15.07
CA GLU A 129 0.64 13.08 -14.22
C GLU A 129 1.16 13.22 -12.78
N LEU A 130 1.75 12.16 -12.23
CA LEU A 130 2.35 12.18 -10.89
C LEU A 130 3.49 13.20 -10.80
N GLU A 131 4.40 13.21 -11.77
CA GLU A 131 5.52 14.15 -11.82
C GLU A 131 5.01 15.60 -11.87
N SER A 132 4.05 15.88 -12.74
CA SER A 132 3.45 17.21 -12.88
C SER A 132 2.76 17.68 -11.59
N THR A 133 2.13 16.75 -10.86
CA THR A 133 1.45 17.03 -9.59
C THR A 133 2.45 17.37 -8.50
N ILE A 134 3.54 16.61 -8.38
CA ILE A 134 4.57 16.87 -7.36
C ILE A 134 5.31 18.18 -7.66
N LYS A 135 5.62 18.47 -8.94
CA LYS A 135 6.28 19.72 -9.36
C LYS A 135 5.47 20.98 -9.02
N ARG A 136 4.13 20.87 -8.92
CA ARG A 136 3.25 21.98 -8.51
C ARG A 136 3.36 22.30 -7.01
N VAL A 137 3.91 21.39 -6.19
CA VAL A 137 4.10 21.62 -4.76
C VAL A 137 5.47 22.26 -4.53
N PRO A 138 5.54 23.55 -4.10
CA PRO A 138 6.79 24.32 -4.12
C PRO A 138 7.90 23.70 -3.26
N ASN A 139 7.51 23.12 -2.12
CA ASN A 139 8.43 22.64 -1.09
C ASN A 139 8.84 21.17 -1.26
N LEU A 140 8.46 20.52 -2.37
CA LEU A 140 8.82 19.13 -2.65
C LEU A 140 9.80 19.06 -3.82
N LYS A 141 10.74 18.12 -3.74
CA LYS A 141 11.66 17.76 -4.81
C LYS A 141 11.63 16.25 -4.99
N ILE A 142 11.44 15.82 -6.24
CA ILE A 142 11.58 14.42 -6.64
C ILE A 142 13.07 14.07 -6.61
N GLN A 143 13.44 13.04 -5.85
CA GLN A 143 14.78 12.44 -5.91
C GLN A 143 14.82 11.32 -6.95
N HIS A 144 13.77 10.50 -6.97
CA HIS A 144 13.66 9.34 -7.85
C HIS A 144 12.22 9.20 -8.32
N LEU A 145 12.02 8.82 -9.58
CA LEU A 145 10.72 8.50 -10.13
C LEU A 145 10.90 7.45 -11.22
N ASP A 146 10.37 6.25 -10.97
CA ASP A 146 10.37 5.15 -11.93
C ASP A 146 8.97 4.67 -12.21
N GLU A 147 8.81 4.12 -13.40
CA GLU A 147 7.77 3.13 -13.66
C GLU A 147 8.33 1.75 -13.35
N VAL A 148 7.64 1.03 -12.46
CA VAL A 148 8.03 -0.32 -12.08
C VAL A 148 7.00 -1.29 -12.64
N ASP A 149 7.46 -2.18 -13.53
CA ASP A 149 6.73 -3.40 -13.87
C ASP A 149 7.12 -4.48 -12.86
N VAL A 150 6.18 -4.87 -11.99
CA VAL A 150 6.40 -5.93 -11.00
C VAL A 150 6.57 -7.32 -11.61
N ASN A 151 6.24 -7.49 -12.90
CA ASN A 151 6.32 -8.76 -13.60
C ASN A 151 7.57 -8.86 -14.50
N ALA A 152 8.33 -7.78 -14.68
CA ALA A 152 9.59 -7.79 -15.42
C ALA A 152 10.69 -8.66 -14.75
N GLY A 153 10.46 -9.09 -13.51
CA GLY A 153 11.19 -10.21 -12.90
C GLY A 153 10.42 -11.51 -13.09
N ASP A 154 10.92 -12.40 -13.95
CA ASP A 154 10.44 -13.75 -14.32
C ASP A 154 9.95 -14.71 -13.20
N ASN A 155 9.92 -14.30 -11.94
CA ASN A 155 9.62 -15.14 -10.79
C ASN A 155 8.15 -15.13 -10.37
N TYR A 156 7.39 -14.06 -10.63
CA TYR A 156 5.97 -14.05 -10.23
C TYR A 156 5.13 -14.99 -11.09
N SER A 157 5.27 -14.96 -12.42
CA SER A 157 4.50 -15.80 -13.35
C SER A 157 4.73 -17.31 -13.16
N LYS A 158 5.93 -17.73 -12.74
CA LYS A 158 6.29 -19.14 -12.50
C LYS A 158 5.65 -19.75 -11.25
N GLN A 159 5.09 -18.95 -10.34
CA GLN A 159 4.50 -19.41 -9.08
C GLN A 159 2.99 -19.66 -9.15
N TRP A 160 2.35 -19.35 -10.28
CA TRP A 160 0.91 -19.48 -10.41
C TRP A 160 0.52 -20.80 -11.03
N SER A 161 -0.58 -21.33 -10.52
CA SER A 161 -1.25 -22.48 -11.09
C SER A 161 -1.73 -22.17 -12.51
N HIS A 162 -1.66 -23.18 -13.38
CA HIS A 162 -2.26 -23.12 -14.71
C HIS A 162 -3.73 -23.57 -14.69
N ASN A 163 -4.27 -23.90 -13.52
CA ASN A 163 -5.66 -24.30 -13.35
C ASN A 163 -6.57 -23.05 -13.32
N PRO A 164 -7.46 -22.85 -14.31
CA PRO A 164 -8.34 -21.68 -14.36
C PRO A 164 -9.26 -21.54 -13.14
N VAL A 165 -9.65 -22.65 -12.52
CA VAL A 165 -10.50 -22.67 -11.30
C VAL A 165 -9.74 -22.09 -10.11
N GLU A 166 -8.48 -22.48 -9.94
CA GLU A 166 -7.65 -21.99 -8.84
C GLU A 166 -7.32 -20.51 -9.01
N VAL A 167 -6.97 -20.11 -10.24
CA VAL A 167 -6.69 -18.71 -10.58
C VAL A 167 -7.94 -17.86 -10.38
N SER A 168 -9.09 -18.26 -10.92
CA SER A 168 -10.35 -17.50 -10.77
C SER A 168 -10.73 -17.32 -9.30
N GLN A 169 -10.56 -18.36 -8.47
CA GLN A 169 -10.85 -18.30 -7.04
C GLN A 169 -9.91 -17.34 -6.32
N ARG A 170 -8.61 -17.40 -6.61
CA ARG A 170 -7.61 -16.51 -6.01
C ARG A 170 -7.88 -15.05 -6.36
N LEU A 171 -8.21 -14.76 -7.62
CA LEU A 171 -8.56 -13.40 -8.06
C LEU A 171 -9.87 -12.92 -7.46
N THR A 172 -10.88 -13.77 -7.39
CA THR A 172 -12.14 -13.45 -6.73
C THR A 172 -11.90 -13.07 -5.27
N ASN A 173 -11.09 -13.84 -4.54
CA ASN A 173 -10.76 -13.54 -3.15
C ASN A 173 -9.98 -12.22 -3.00
N PHE A 174 -9.07 -11.93 -3.94
CA PHE A 174 -8.35 -10.65 -3.97
C PHE A 174 -9.29 -9.46 -4.17
N TYR A 175 -10.14 -9.48 -5.21
CA TYR A 175 -11.08 -8.39 -5.44
C TYR A 175 -12.12 -8.28 -4.33
N LYS A 176 -12.58 -9.42 -3.80
CA LYS A 176 -13.47 -9.48 -2.64
C LYS A 176 -12.84 -8.78 -1.44
N SER A 177 -11.56 -9.04 -1.12
CA SER A 177 -10.94 -8.43 0.06
C SER A 177 -10.79 -6.91 -0.03
N ILE A 178 -10.59 -6.34 -1.22
CA ILE A 178 -10.40 -4.89 -1.40
C ILE A 178 -11.70 -4.12 -1.64
N SER A 179 -12.75 -4.75 -2.16
CA SER A 179 -13.97 -4.06 -2.58
C SER A 179 -15.24 -4.49 -1.86
N TRP A 180 -15.20 -5.52 -0.99
CA TRP A 180 -16.40 -6.03 -0.31
C TRP A 180 -17.23 -4.92 0.33
N ASN A 181 -16.62 -4.10 1.17
CA ASN A 181 -17.33 -3.04 1.90
C ASN A 181 -18.01 -2.04 0.95
N LEU A 182 -17.42 -1.74 -0.21
CA LEU A 182 -18.04 -0.85 -1.20
C LEU A 182 -19.25 -1.51 -1.85
N VAL A 183 -19.09 -2.76 -2.27
CA VAL A 183 -20.15 -3.54 -2.92
C VAL A 183 -21.32 -3.74 -1.94
N GLU A 184 -21.02 -4.09 -0.69
CA GLU A 184 -22.02 -4.29 0.35
C GLU A 184 -22.81 -3.03 0.68
N ASN A 185 -22.13 -1.89 0.81
CA ASN A 185 -22.81 -0.62 1.04
C ASN A 185 -23.70 -0.19 -0.14
N HIS A 186 -23.36 -0.61 -1.36
CA HIS A 186 -24.12 -0.23 -2.55
C HIS A 186 -25.30 -1.17 -2.85
N VAL A 187 -25.10 -2.50 -2.75
CA VAL A 187 -26.09 -3.50 -3.18
C VAL A 187 -26.71 -4.32 -2.05
N GLY A 188 -26.20 -4.17 -0.82
CA GLY A 188 -26.58 -4.95 0.35
C GLY A 188 -25.89 -6.32 0.45
N SER A 189 -25.67 -6.76 1.69
CA SER A 189 -24.95 -7.99 2.04
C SER A 189 -25.51 -9.26 1.38
N ILE A 190 -26.85 -9.35 1.28
CA ILE A 190 -27.57 -10.50 0.70
C ILE A 190 -27.12 -10.77 -0.75
N ARG A 191 -26.79 -9.71 -1.51
CA ARG A 191 -26.44 -9.83 -2.93
C ARG A 191 -24.94 -9.98 -3.16
N CYS A 192 -24.09 -9.55 -2.22
CA CYS A 192 -22.63 -9.58 -2.37
C CYS A 192 -22.10 -10.96 -2.73
N GLU A 193 -22.52 -12.01 -2.02
CA GLU A 193 -22.04 -13.37 -2.30
C GLU A 193 -22.44 -13.84 -3.71
N SER A 194 -23.63 -13.49 -4.18
CA SER A 194 -24.07 -13.81 -5.55
C SER A 194 -23.23 -13.07 -6.59
N ILE A 195 -22.89 -11.81 -6.35
CA ILE A 195 -22.04 -11.00 -7.24
C ILE A 195 -20.64 -11.63 -7.36
N PHE A 196 -19.98 -11.90 -6.23
CA PHE A 196 -18.63 -12.48 -6.25
C PHE A 196 -18.62 -13.92 -6.77
N SER A 197 -19.68 -14.71 -6.53
CA SER A 197 -19.84 -16.03 -7.14
C SER A 197 -19.97 -15.95 -8.66
N ARG A 198 -20.76 -14.99 -9.17
CA ARG A 198 -20.89 -14.76 -10.61
C ARG A 198 -19.60 -14.25 -11.23
N PHE A 199 -18.90 -13.34 -10.54
CA PHE A 199 -17.58 -12.86 -10.94
C PHE A 199 -16.58 -14.00 -11.10
N ASN A 200 -16.52 -14.92 -10.11
CA ASN A 200 -15.67 -16.10 -10.17
C ASN A 200 -15.94 -16.98 -11.40
N LYS A 201 -17.22 -17.30 -11.65
CA LYS A 201 -17.64 -18.10 -12.81
C LYS A 201 -17.30 -17.44 -14.14
N LEU A 202 -17.42 -16.11 -14.22
CA LEU A 202 -17.05 -15.34 -15.41
C LEU A 202 -15.53 -15.39 -15.64
N LEU A 203 -14.73 -15.24 -14.58
CA LEU A 203 -13.28 -15.41 -14.68
C LEU A 203 -12.94 -16.83 -15.17
N GLU A 204 -13.46 -17.87 -14.55
CA GLU A 204 -13.18 -19.25 -14.95
C GLU A 204 -13.52 -19.51 -16.43
N ARG A 205 -14.65 -18.96 -16.92
CA ARG A 205 -15.10 -19.14 -18.31
C ARG A 205 -14.28 -18.36 -19.33
N HIS A 206 -13.83 -17.16 -18.98
CA HIS A 206 -13.22 -16.21 -19.91
C HIS A 206 -11.71 -16.06 -19.74
N LEU A 207 -11.11 -16.67 -18.73
CA LEU A 207 -9.66 -16.77 -18.60
C LEU A 207 -9.12 -17.57 -19.81
N PRO A 208 -8.16 -17.04 -20.59
CA PRO A 208 -7.61 -17.72 -21.75
C PRO A 208 -7.00 -19.08 -21.39
N SER A 209 -7.17 -20.08 -22.27
CA SER A 209 -6.58 -21.42 -22.12
C SER A 209 -5.07 -21.46 -22.31
N GLN A 210 -4.51 -20.46 -23.00
CA GLN A 210 -3.09 -20.22 -23.14
C GLN A 210 -2.79 -18.85 -22.55
N PHE A 211 -2.27 -18.86 -21.33
CA PHE A 211 -1.92 -17.67 -20.57
C PHE A 211 -0.65 -17.05 -21.16
N THR A 212 -0.77 -16.07 -22.04
CA THR A 212 0.18 -14.97 -21.96
C THR A 212 -0.22 -14.21 -20.71
N TRP A 213 0.64 -14.15 -19.70
CA TRP A 213 0.48 -13.26 -18.55
C TRP A 213 0.51 -11.84 -19.11
N ASP A 214 -0.59 -11.41 -19.72
CA ASP A 214 -0.85 -10.04 -20.04
C ASP A 214 -1.43 -9.44 -18.76
N PRO A 215 -0.58 -8.80 -17.95
CA PRO A 215 -0.89 -8.52 -16.57
C PRO A 215 -1.92 -7.39 -16.43
N TYR A 216 -2.30 -6.73 -17.55
CA TYR A 216 -3.34 -5.72 -17.60
C TYR A 216 -4.73 -6.24 -17.23
N TRP A 217 -5.00 -7.55 -17.40
CA TRP A 217 -6.33 -8.12 -17.14
C TRP A 217 -6.61 -8.45 -15.68
N ILE A 218 -5.57 -8.65 -14.87
CA ILE A 218 -5.68 -9.33 -13.58
C ILE A 218 -5.23 -8.43 -12.42
N TYR A 219 -4.16 -7.68 -12.63
CA TYR A 219 -3.70 -6.65 -11.71
C TYR A 219 -3.61 -5.34 -12.49
N PRO A 220 -4.56 -4.40 -12.32
CA PRO A 220 -4.38 -3.04 -12.82
C PRO A 220 -3.15 -2.32 -12.22
N TRP A 221 -2.43 -3.00 -11.32
CA TRP A 221 -1.24 -2.60 -10.57
C TRP A 221 0.07 -3.21 -11.10
N SER A 222 0.04 -3.90 -12.24
CA SER A 222 1.24 -4.50 -12.84
C SER A 222 2.33 -3.47 -13.13
N HIS A 223 1.90 -2.24 -13.40
CA HIS A 223 2.75 -1.06 -13.55
C HIS A 223 2.36 -0.06 -12.48
N TYR A 224 3.32 0.40 -11.68
CA TYR A 224 3.09 1.52 -10.78
C TYR A 224 4.28 2.48 -10.76
N ALA A 225 3.98 3.73 -10.43
CA ALA A 225 5.00 4.73 -10.20
C ALA A 225 5.62 4.52 -8.81
N LYS A 226 6.93 4.32 -8.76
CA LYS A 226 7.71 4.41 -7.52
C LYS A 226 8.33 5.79 -7.46
N VAL A 227 8.01 6.55 -6.41
CA VAL A 227 8.50 7.92 -6.25
C VAL A 227 9.16 8.11 -4.90
N GLU A 228 10.32 8.76 -4.91
CA GLU A 228 11.01 9.26 -3.72
C GLU A 228 11.00 10.79 -3.75
N ILE A 229 10.50 11.38 -2.67
CA ILE A 229 10.30 12.82 -2.55
C ILE A 229 10.98 13.30 -1.28
N ILE A 230 11.71 14.40 -1.38
CA ILE A 230 12.25 15.13 -0.23
C ILE A 230 11.62 16.51 -0.10
N LYS A 231 11.57 17.00 1.13
CA LYS A 231 11.26 18.39 1.41
C LYS A 231 12.46 19.27 1.05
N LYS A 232 12.24 20.34 0.29
CA LYS A 232 13.27 21.37 0.06
C LYS A 232 13.47 22.12 1.38
N LEU A 233 14.72 22.20 1.83
CA LEU A 233 15.15 23.05 2.94
C LEU A 233 15.26 24.50 2.49
#